data_AF-A0A6G3U2S8-F1
#
_entry.id   AF-A0A6G3U2S8-F1
#
_cell.length_a   1.000
_cell.length_b   1.000
_cell.length_c   1.000
_cell.angle_alpha   90.00
_cell.angle_beta   90.00
_cell.angle_gamma   90.00
#
_symmetry.space_group_name_H-M   'P 1'
#
loop_
_entity.id
_entity.type
_entity.pdbx_description
1 polymer ?
#
loop_
_entity_poly.entity_id
_entity_poly.type
_entity_poly.pdbx_seq_one_letter_code
_entity_poly.pdbx_strand_id
1 'polypeptide(L)'
;APRTAPGADTVRERVAAALGLPPDEIGDQDSLTALGLDSIMRVELVRWLHDRHGITVPTSELYEHDTLAGLTAYLDAAPPSPEPATAVAAGPPPGPASVPITSPEPEPEPEPAPEPAPAPEA
;
A
#
# COMPACT_ATOMS: atom_id res chain seq x y z
N ALA A 1 -28.04 -0.63 16.69
CA ALA A 1 -28.17 -1.94 16.01
C ALA A 1 -26.87 -2.71 16.21
N PRO A 2 -26.88 -4.05 16.33
CA PRO A 2 -25.65 -4.83 16.34
C PRO A 2 -24.89 -4.55 15.03
N ARG A 3 -23.61 -4.23 15.15
CA ARG A 3 -22.74 -3.99 13.99
C ARG A 3 -22.42 -5.34 13.38
N THR A 4 -23.18 -5.76 12.38
CA THR A 4 -22.90 -6.97 11.61
C THR A 4 -21.73 -6.66 10.69
N ALA A 5 -20.63 -7.40 10.81
CA ALA A 5 -19.54 -7.34 9.83
C ALA A 5 -20.10 -7.71 8.45
N PRO A 6 -19.63 -7.08 7.36
CA PRO A 6 -20.07 -7.46 6.03
C PRO A 6 -19.62 -8.90 5.75
N GLY A 7 -20.56 -9.74 5.29
CA GLY A 7 -20.23 -11.10 4.89
C GLY A 7 -19.31 -11.12 3.67
N ALA A 8 -18.61 -12.24 3.45
CA ALA A 8 -17.72 -12.40 2.31
C ALA A 8 -18.41 -12.12 0.96
N ASP A 9 -19.68 -12.48 0.84
CA ASP A 9 -20.50 -12.19 -0.34
C ASP A 9 -20.70 -10.68 -0.59
N THR A 10 -20.92 -9.89 0.47
CA THR A 10 -21.06 -8.44 0.31
C THR A 10 -19.74 -7.79 -0.10
N VAL A 11 -18.63 -8.26 0.45
CA VAL A 11 -17.29 -7.75 0.11
C VAL A 11 -16.93 -8.13 -1.32
N ARG A 12 -17.19 -9.39 -1.74
CA ARG A 12 -16.92 -9.82 -3.13
C ARG A 12 -17.74 -9.02 -4.12
N GLU A 13 -19.01 -8.77 -3.86
CA GLU A 13 -19.87 -7.99 -4.76
C GLU A 13 -19.35 -6.56 -4.91
N ARG A 14 -18.88 -5.96 -3.80
CA ARG A 14 -18.33 -4.60 -3.82
C ARG A 14 -17.04 -4.51 -4.63
N VAL A 15 -16.18 -5.51 -4.52
CA VAL A 15 -14.90 -5.62 -5.24
C VAL A 15 -15.15 -5.94 -6.71
N ALA A 16 -16.02 -6.91 -7.00
CA ALA A 16 -16.46 -7.28 -8.34
C ALA A 16 -17.01 -6.07 -9.11
N ALA A 17 -17.90 -5.29 -8.46
CA ALA A 17 -18.44 -4.07 -9.03
C ALA A 17 -17.37 -2.99 -9.28
N ALA A 18 -16.31 -2.93 -8.46
CA ALA A 18 -15.20 -2.00 -8.67
C ALA A 18 -14.29 -2.41 -9.83
N LEU A 19 -14.06 -3.71 -9.99
CA LEU A 19 -13.25 -4.29 -11.07
C LEU A 19 -14.01 -4.42 -12.40
N GLY A 20 -15.35 -4.35 -12.37
CA GLY A 20 -16.19 -4.63 -13.54
C GLY A 20 -16.23 -6.12 -13.90
N LEU A 21 -15.95 -7.00 -12.94
CA LEU A 21 -15.95 -8.45 -13.08
C LEU A 21 -17.18 -9.04 -12.40
N PRO A 22 -17.66 -10.23 -12.80
CA PRO A 22 -18.68 -10.94 -12.05
C PRO A 22 -18.09 -11.51 -10.74
N PRO A 23 -18.87 -11.55 -9.65
CA PRO A 23 -18.40 -12.05 -8.35
C PRO A 23 -18.06 -13.55 -8.35
N ASP A 24 -18.46 -14.30 -9.38
CA ASP A 24 -18.15 -15.72 -9.55
C ASP A 24 -16.72 -15.95 -10.08
N GLU A 25 -16.14 -14.96 -10.78
CA GLU A 25 -14.73 -14.98 -11.23
C GLU A 25 -13.76 -14.63 -10.09
N ILE A 26 -14.27 -14.12 -8.97
CA ILE A 26 -13.46 -13.75 -7.81
C ILE A 26 -13.54 -14.89 -6.79
N GLY A 27 -12.51 -15.73 -6.79
CA GLY A 27 -12.39 -16.81 -5.80
C GLY A 27 -12.04 -16.28 -4.41
N ASP A 28 -12.45 -17.00 -3.36
CA ASP A 28 -12.16 -16.63 -1.96
C ASP A 28 -10.65 -16.58 -1.64
N GLN A 29 -9.84 -17.29 -2.42
CA GLN A 29 -8.38 -17.38 -2.31
C GLN A 29 -7.66 -16.65 -3.44
N ASP A 30 -8.39 -15.96 -4.31
CA ASP A 30 -7.79 -15.25 -5.42
C ASP A 30 -7.16 -13.94 -4.94
N SER A 31 -6.05 -13.59 -5.58
CA SER A 31 -5.28 -12.40 -5.25
C SER A 31 -5.98 -11.17 -5.81
N LEU A 32 -6.58 -10.37 -4.93
CA LEU A 32 -7.29 -9.14 -5.31
C LEU A 32 -6.38 -8.19 -6.09
N THR A 33 -5.09 -8.08 -5.74
CA THR A 33 -4.11 -7.31 -6.53
C THR A 33 -3.93 -7.88 -7.94
N ALA A 34 -3.87 -9.21 -8.07
CA ALA A 34 -3.72 -9.87 -9.37
C ALA A 34 -4.96 -9.69 -10.26
N LEU A 35 -6.16 -9.62 -9.66
CA LEU A 35 -7.41 -9.27 -10.34
C LEU A 35 -7.51 -7.80 -10.75
N GLY A 36 -6.61 -6.94 -10.26
CA GLY A 36 -6.54 -5.52 -10.60
C GLY A 36 -7.04 -4.57 -9.52
N LEU A 37 -7.18 -5.01 -8.26
CA LEU A 37 -7.62 -4.16 -7.16
C LEU A 37 -6.53 -3.13 -6.78
N ASP A 38 -6.62 -1.97 -7.40
CA ASP A 38 -5.74 -0.81 -7.22
C ASP A 38 -5.95 -0.05 -5.89
N SER A 39 -4.97 0.78 -5.53
CA SER A 39 -4.97 1.70 -4.40
C SER A 39 -6.27 2.51 -4.27
N ILE A 40 -6.81 3.05 -5.36
CA ILE A 40 -8.03 3.86 -5.31
C ILE A 40 -9.23 3.01 -4.88
N MET A 41 -9.37 1.81 -5.44
CA MET A 41 -10.46 0.90 -5.11
C MET A 41 -10.36 0.40 -3.66
N ARG A 42 -9.14 0.17 -3.17
CA ARG A 42 -8.88 -0.17 -1.77
C ARG A 42 -9.31 0.94 -0.82
N VAL A 43 -8.95 2.19 -1.11
CA VAL A 43 -9.35 3.36 -0.30
C VAL A 43 -10.88 3.51 -0.29
N GLU A 44 -11.54 3.33 -1.42
CA GLU A 44 -13.01 3.36 -1.52
C GLU A 44 -13.68 2.25 -0.70
N LEU A 45 -13.07 1.06 -0.66
CA LEU A 45 -13.53 -0.05 0.16
C LEU A 45 -13.41 0.28 1.66
N VAL A 46 -12.28 0.83 2.11
CA VAL A 46 -12.08 1.29 3.50
C VAL A 46 -13.11 2.35 3.88
N ARG A 47 -13.36 3.33 3.01
CA ARG A 47 -14.36 4.38 3.25
C ARG A 47 -15.77 3.79 3.40
N TRP A 48 -16.11 2.83 2.55
CA TRP A 48 -17.41 2.14 2.62
C TRP A 48 -17.56 1.31 3.90
N LEU A 49 -16.51 0.59 4.31
CA LEU A 49 -16.47 -0.15 5.58
C LEU A 49 -16.64 0.78 6.79
N HIS A 50 -15.98 1.92 6.77
CA HIS A 50 -16.08 2.93 7.81
C HIS A 50 -17.47 3.59 7.85
N ASP A 51 -18.05 3.93 6.70
CA ASP A 51 -19.36 4.59 6.66
C ASP A 51 -20.51 3.65 7.08
N ARG A 52 -20.54 2.43 6.53
CA ARG A 52 -21.62 1.46 6.85
C ARG A 52 -21.42 0.73 8.15
N HIS A 53 -20.19 0.31 8.43
CA HIS A 53 -19.87 -0.59 9.52
C HIS A 53 -18.97 0.09 10.56
N GLY A 54 -18.50 1.32 10.38
CA GLY A 54 -17.51 1.99 11.24
C GLY A 54 -16.33 1.11 11.63
N ILE A 55 -15.89 0.29 10.68
CA ILE A 55 -14.66 -0.49 10.74
C ILE A 55 -13.62 0.30 9.95
N THR A 56 -12.48 0.58 10.58
CA THR A 56 -11.34 1.23 9.92
C THR A 56 -10.29 0.16 9.64
N VAL A 57 -10.00 -0.09 8.37
CA VAL A 57 -8.94 -1.01 7.94
C VAL A 57 -7.79 -0.22 7.32
N PRO A 58 -6.55 -0.36 7.81
CA PRO A 58 -5.37 0.21 7.15
C PRO A 58 -5.18 -0.35 5.75
N THR A 59 -4.73 0.47 4.80
CA THR A 59 -4.43 -0.01 3.45
C THR A 59 -3.33 -1.07 3.45
N SER A 60 -2.36 -1.00 4.36
CA SER A 60 -1.32 -2.04 4.54
C SER A 60 -1.94 -3.41 4.83
N GLU A 61 -2.95 -3.49 5.70
CA GLU A 61 -3.63 -4.74 6.04
C GLU A 61 -4.41 -5.28 4.84
N LEU A 62 -4.94 -4.42 3.96
CA LEU A 62 -5.52 -4.85 2.68
C LEU A 62 -4.46 -5.46 1.74
N TYR A 63 -3.20 -5.03 1.83
CA TYR A 63 -2.09 -5.62 1.05
C TYR A 63 -1.59 -6.93 1.67
N GLU A 64 -1.54 -7.02 2.99
CA GLU A 64 -1.19 -8.26 3.69
C GLU A 64 -2.28 -9.32 3.51
N HIS A 65 -3.55 -8.92 3.56
CA HIS A 65 -4.72 -9.77 3.30
C HIS A 65 -5.22 -9.60 1.87
N ASP A 66 -4.38 -9.95 0.90
CA ASP A 66 -4.68 -9.83 -0.53
C ASP A 66 -5.77 -10.80 -1.03
N THR A 67 -6.32 -11.66 -0.18
CA THR A 67 -7.41 -12.59 -0.52
C THR A 67 -8.73 -12.19 0.12
N LEU A 68 -9.84 -12.52 -0.54
CA LEU A 68 -11.18 -12.21 -0.04
C LEU A 68 -11.43 -12.87 1.34
N ALA A 69 -11.04 -14.12 1.51
CA ALA A 69 -11.17 -14.83 2.79
C ALA A 69 -10.33 -14.19 3.91
N GLY A 70 -9.09 -13.79 3.60
CA GLY A 70 -8.22 -13.11 4.56
C GLY A 70 -8.80 -11.77 4.99
N LEU A 71 -9.28 -10.98 4.03
CA LEU A 71 -9.88 -9.69 4.30
C LEU A 71 -11.16 -9.81 5.15
N THR A 72 -12.03 -10.76 4.82
CA THR A 72 -13.31 -10.94 5.53
C THR A 72 -13.10 -11.49 6.94
N ALA A 73 -12.15 -12.39 7.14
CA ALA A 73 -11.72 -12.82 8.47
C ALA A 73 -11.15 -11.66 9.30
N TYR A 74 -10.36 -10.79 8.68
CA TYR A 74 -9.86 -9.59 9.33
C TYR A 74 -10.99 -8.64 9.76
N LEU A 75 -11.97 -8.41 8.88
CA LEU A 75 -13.13 -7.57 9.15
C LEU A 75 -14.01 -8.11 10.28
N ASP A 76 -14.14 -9.43 10.40
CA ASP A 76 -14.87 -10.08 11.49
C ASP A 76 -14.14 -9.95 12.83
N ALA A 77 -12.80 -10.03 12.80
CA ALA A 77 -11.95 -9.91 13.99
C ALA A 77 -11.65 -8.47 14.41
N ALA A 78 -11.89 -7.47 13.54
CA ALA A 78 -11.50 -6.08 13.78
C ALA A 78 -12.30 -5.45 14.93
N PRO A 79 -11.64 -4.93 15.99
CA PRO A 79 -12.34 -4.20 17.05
C PRO A 79 -12.86 -2.85 16.54
N PRO A 80 -13.90 -2.26 17.18
CA PRO A 80 -14.33 -0.90 16.88
C PRO A 80 -13.17 0.06 17.20
N SER A 81 -12.49 0.55 16.17
CA SER A 81 -11.35 1.44 16.37
C SER A 81 -11.82 2.87 16.67
N PRO A 82 -11.27 3.53 17.71
CA PRO A 82 -11.46 4.96 17.93
C PRO A 82 -10.61 5.74 16.91
N GLU A 83 -11.31 6.35 15.94
CA GLU A 83 -10.81 7.33 14.96
C GLU A 83 -9.74 6.83 13.96
N PRO A 84 -9.75 7.33 12.71
CA PRO A 84 -8.78 6.94 11.70
C PRO A 84 -7.43 7.57 12.04
N ALA A 85 -6.65 6.90 12.88
CA ALA A 85 -5.22 7.11 12.91
C ALA A 85 -4.69 6.71 11.53
N THR A 86 -4.34 7.73 10.76
CA THR A 86 -3.53 7.69 9.54
C THR A 86 -2.32 6.79 9.82
N ALA A 87 -2.46 5.49 9.57
CA ALA A 87 -1.36 4.54 9.61
C ALA A 87 -0.55 4.71 8.33
N VAL A 88 0.19 5.82 8.27
CA VAL A 88 1.47 5.87 7.56
C VAL A 88 2.41 4.98 8.38
N ALA A 89 2.32 3.67 8.16
CA ALA A 89 3.23 2.70 8.76
C ALA A 89 3.62 1.64 7.73
N ALA A 90 4.21 2.13 6.64
CA ALA A 90 5.31 1.46 5.96
C ALA A 90 6.38 2.52 5.65
N GLY A 91 6.80 3.21 6.71
CA GLY A 91 8.15 3.74 6.84
C GLY A 91 8.65 3.28 8.21
N PRO A 92 9.90 2.79 8.35
CA PRO A 92 10.47 2.44 9.66
C PRO A 92 10.33 3.63 10.64
N PRO A 93 10.38 3.39 11.97
CA PRO A 93 10.12 4.42 12.98
C PRO A 93 10.95 5.68 12.73
N PRO A 94 10.52 6.87 13.21
CA PRO A 94 11.37 8.05 13.25
C PRO A 94 12.52 7.77 14.23
N GLY A 95 13.57 7.11 13.75
CA GLY A 95 14.88 7.23 14.34
C GLY A 95 15.25 8.71 14.29
N PRO A 96 15.86 9.26 15.36
CA PRO A 96 16.38 10.62 15.28
C PRO A 96 17.27 10.72 14.05
N ALA A 97 17.33 11.88 13.43
CA ALA A 97 18.39 12.21 12.50
C ALA A 97 19.75 11.88 13.15
N SER A 98 20.28 10.70 12.83
CA SER A 98 21.67 10.33 12.97
C SER A 98 22.16 9.97 11.58
N VAL A 99 22.41 11.02 10.81
CA VAL A 99 23.66 11.12 10.04
C VAL A 99 24.87 10.85 10.98
N PRO A 100 26.09 10.53 10.53
CA PRO A 100 26.62 9.84 9.34
C PRO A 100 27.48 8.59 9.76
N ILE A 101 28.17 7.81 8.91
CA ILE A 101 29.64 7.92 8.64
C ILE A 101 30.15 6.68 7.83
N THR A 102 30.84 6.98 6.71
CA THR A 102 32.02 6.37 6.08
C THR A 102 32.15 4.84 5.84
N SER A 103 32.31 4.47 4.57
CA SER A 103 33.43 3.61 4.17
C SER A 103 34.45 4.52 3.46
N PRO A 104 35.73 4.50 3.86
CA PRO A 104 36.79 5.19 3.14
C PRO A 104 37.17 4.36 1.91
N GLU A 105 36.96 4.90 0.71
CA GLU A 105 37.84 4.58 -0.42
C GLU A 105 38.58 5.87 -0.80
N PRO A 106 39.91 5.89 -0.66
CA PRO A 106 40.73 7.02 -1.08
C PRO A 106 40.90 6.98 -2.60
N GLU A 107 40.43 8.00 -3.31
CA GLU A 107 41.20 8.51 -4.45
C GLU A 107 41.09 10.03 -4.51
N PRO A 108 42.15 10.75 -4.11
CA PRO A 108 42.31 12.14 -4.46
C PRO A 108 42.77 12.20 -5.91
N GLU A 109 41.91 12.60 -6.84
CA GLU A 109 42.41 13.31 -8.00
C GLU A 109 41.42 14.42 -8.39
N PRO A 110 41.80 15.71 -8.27
CA PRO A 110 41.12 16.74 -9.02
C PRO A 110 41.26 16.32 -10.48
N GLU A 111 40.20 16.35 -11.28
CA GLU A 111 40.44 16.50 -12.71
C GLU A 111 40.89 17.95 -12.88
N PRO A 112 42.20 18.27 -13.04
CA PRO A 112 42.54 19.55 -13.60
C PRO A 112 41.84 19.57 -14.95
N ALA A 113 41.07 20.60 -15.27
CA ALA A 113 40.80 20.88 -16.66
C ALA A 113 42.17 20.96 -17.37
N PRO A 114 42.50 20.07 -18.33
CA PRO A 114 43.66 20.29 -19.16
C PRO A 114 43.29 21.41 -20.15
N GLU A 115 43.59 22.65 -19.80
CA GLU A 115 44.03 23.63 -20.79
C GLU A 115 45.46 23.23 -21.22
N PRO A 116 45.97 23.49 -22.45
CA PRO A 116 45.44 23.40 -23.83
C PRO A 116 46.37 22.56 -24.77
N ALA A 117 45.95 22.29 -26.03
CA ALA A 117 46.74 22.28 -27.31
C ALA A 117 46.14 21.35 -28.40
N PRO A 118 46.44 21.51 -29.71
CA PRO A 118 46.67 22.71 -30.52
C PRO A 118 45.67 22.82 -31.71
N ALA A 119 45.72 23.95 -32.42
CA ALA A 119 44.98 24.21 -33.66
C ALA A 119 45.20 23.14 -34.76
N PRO A 120 44.21 22.93 -35.65
CA PRO A 120 44.47 22.79 -37.07
C PRO A 120 44.30 24.15 -37.74
N GLU A 121 45.40 24.60 -38.33
CA GLU A 121 45.50 25.63 -39.35
C GLU A 121 44.49 25.38 -40.49
N ALA A 122 43.69 26.38 -40.83
CA ALA A 122 43.03 26.59 -42.13
C ALA A 122 42.55 28.04 -42.26
#